data_AF-A0A6V7H269-F1
#
_entry.id   AF-A0A6V7H269-F1
#
_cell.length_a   1.000
_cell.length_b   1.000
_cell.length_c   1.000
_cell.angle_alpha   90.00
_cell.angle_beta   90.00
_cell.angle_gamma   90.00
#
_symmetry.space_group_name_H-M   'P 1'
#
loop_
_entity.id
_entity.type
_entity.pdbx_description
1 polymer ?
#
loop_
_entity_poly.entity_id
_entity_poly.type
_entity_poly.pdbx_seq_one_letter_code
_entity_poly.pdbx_strand_id
1 'polypeptide(L)'
;FNVTGVFMKNWDIKDETGFCKIEEDYEDAQWVCKKLEIPLVEVNFVKEYWHNIFWYVCECFYLTEQYENGYTPNPDIMCNKYIKFDYFFNFARTKLQADAIATGHYVRSSFGPYLEYFKPDTNVSLLQAIDQKKDQTFFLCQTPQQALRYSMFPLGGYLKEDVKRIAQEAGLDKVVSKKESTGICFVGKRNFQNFISEYILDKPGDFVNLDDGQVLGKHRGFHHWTVGQNIRVEGLPAPYYVYKKDVDTNNIIVVKGTHHPALYSDFIITKNPNWISSEPEFNSFTRILNCNFRFQHRDPLVPCTVHKNLTNQLIIHLSQQLRALTEGQFAVLYNGEECLGSAIISFRGPSYYSLKQEVKMDHQQNDEIRKQVA
;
A
#
# COMPACT_ATOMS: atom_id res chain seq x y z
N PHE A 1 3.63 -27.29 -15.51
CA PHE A 1 2.28 -26.87 -15.09
C PHE A 1 1.38 -26.74 -16.32
N ASN A 2 0.08 -27.00 -16.21
CA ASN A 2 -0.90 -26.59 -17.21
C ASN A 2 -1.31 -25.14 -16.89
N VAL A 3 -0.89 -24.18 -17.72
CA VAL A 3 -0.99 -22.75 -17.39
C VAL A 3 -2.06 -22.08 -18.25
N THR A 4 -2.96 -21.34 -17.60
CA THR A 4 -3.93 -20.47 -18.25
C THR A 4 -3.70 -19.04 -17.80
N GLY A 5 -3.46 -18.13 -18.75
CA GLY A 5 -3.41 -16.70 -18.49
C GLY A 5 -4.80 -16.16 -18.19
N VAL A 6 -4.91 -15.23 -17.24
CA VAL A 6 -6.15 -14.51 -16.96
C VAL A 6 -5.89 -13.02 -16.96
N PHE A 7 -6.63 -12.28 -17.77
CA PHE A 7 -6.63 -10.82 -17.80
C PHE A 7 -7.86 -10.29 -17.09
N MET A 8 -7.66 -9.43 -16.08
CA MET A 8 -8.75 -8.87 -15.28
C MET A 8 -9.04 -7.43 -15.73
N LYS A 9 -10.27 -7.18 -16.16
CA LYS A 9 -10.81 -5.82 -16.33
C LYS A 9 -11.49 -5.39 -15.02
N ASN A 10 -10.80 -4.53 -14.26
CA ASN A 10 -11.28 -4.08 -12.94
C ASN A 10 -11.84 -2.65 -12.94
N TRP A 11 -11.64 -1.91 -14.03
CA TRP A 11 -12.17 -0.57 -14.20
C TRP A 11 -12.63 -0.39 -15.65
N ASP A 12 -13.72 0.34 -15.88
CA ASP A 12 -14.12 0.70 -17.24
C ASP A 12 -13.77 2.16 -17.51
N ILE A 13 -12.92 2.40 -18.51
CA ILE A 13 -12.49 3.74 -18.93
C ILE A 13 -13.36 4.24 -20.09
N LYS A 14 -14.13 3.35 -20.74
CA LYS A 14 -14.93 3.69 -21.93
C LYS A 14 -15.99 4.75 -21.66
N ASP A 15 -16.43 4.92 -20.41
CA ASP A 15 -17.44 5.89 -20.05
C ASP A 15 -16.92 7.33 -19.87
N GLU A 16 -15.60 7.58 -19.88
CA GLU A 16 -15.09 8.88 -19.37
C GLU A 16 -14.08 9.63 -20.25
N THR A 17 -13.18 8.98 -21.03
CA THR A 17 -12.11 9.74 -21.74
C THR A 17 -11.72 9.25 -23.15
N GLY A 18 -12.40 8.27 -23.73
CA GLY A 18 -12.20 7.86 -25.13
C GLY A 18 -10.87 7.18 -25.50
N PHE A 19 -9.84 7.22 -24.65
CA PHE A 19 -8.57 6.47 -24.82
C PHE A 19 -8.49 5.32 -23.79
N CYS A 20 -8.51 4.06 -24.26
CA CYS A 20 -8.57 2.88 -23.40
C CYS A 20 -7.21 2.17 -23.30
N LYS A 21 -6.38 2.51 -22.31
CA LYS A 21 -5.12 1.77 -22.03
C LYS A 21 -5.32 0.29 -21.69
N ILE A 22 -6.50 -0.05 -21.19
CA ILE A 22 -6.86 -1.44 -20.87
C ILE A 22 -6.88 -2.30 -22.13
N GLU A 23 -7.23 -1.74 -23.29
CA GLU A 23 -7.18 -2.45 -24.58
C GLU A 23 -5.72 -2.74 -24.98
N GLU A 24 -4.81 -1.78 -24.82
CA GLU A 24 -3.37 -2.01 -25.08
C GLU A 24 -2.75 -3.06 -24.15
N ASP A 25 -3.10 -3.04 -22.86
CA ASP A 25 -2.63 -4.03 -21.89
C ASP A 25 -3.18 -5.44 -22.19
N TYR A 26 -4.42 -5.52 -22.68
CA TYR A 26 -5.02 -6.78 -23.11
C TYR A 26 -4.37 -7.33 -24.39
N GLU A 27 -4.09 -6.47 -25.36
CA GLU A 27 -3.35 -6.84 -26.58
C GLU A 27 -1.95 -7.37 -26.26
N ASP A 28 -1.26 -6.75 -25.29
CA ASP A 28 0.03 -7.24 -24.81
C ASP A 28 -0.11 -8.61 -24.14
N ALA A 29 -1.13 -8.82 -23.30
CA ALA A 29 -1.39 -10.11 -22.67
C ALA A 29 -1.70 -11.20 -23.73
N GLN A 30 -2.53 -10.89 -24.73
CA GLN A 30 -2.82 -11.77 -25.85
C GLN A 30 -1.56 -12.14 -26.63
N TRP A 31 -0.70 -11.16 -26.90
CA TRP A 31 0.57 -11.37 -27.60
C TRP A 31 1.51 -12.30 -26.82
N VAL A 32 1.67 -12.09 -25.51
CA VAL A 32 2.50 -12.96 -24.65
C VAL A 32 1.93 -14.37 -24.60
N CYS A 33 0.63 -14.52 -24.35
CA CYS A 33 -0.01 -15.83 -24.26
C CYS A 33 0.10 -16.61 -25.58
N LYS A 34 -0.04 -15.94 -26.73
CA LYS A 34 0.15 -16.53 -28.06
C LYS A 34 1.60 -16.98 -28.28
N LYS A 35 2.58 -16.19 -27.84
CA LYS A 35 4.02 -16.53 -27.95
C LYS A 35 4.41 -17.73 -27.09
N LEU A 36 3.80 -17.85 -25.91
CA LEU A 36 4.04 -18.94 -24.96
C LEU A 36 3.11 -20.14 -25.17
N GLU A 37 2.22 -20.09 -26.17
CA GLU A 37 1.25 -21.13 -26.49
C GLU A 37 0.34 -21.52 -25.31
N ILE A 38 -0.06 -20.52 -24.50
CA ILE A 38 -0.99 -20.70 -23.38
C ILE A 38 -2.34 -20.02 -23.66
N PRO A 39 -3.47 -20.60 -23.18
CA PRO A 39 -4.78 -19.96 -23.28
C PRO A 39 -4.83 -18.67 -22.45
N LEU A 40 -5.62 -17.69 -22.93
CA LEU A 40 -5.91 -16.45 -22.22
C LEU A 40 -7.43 -16.33 -22.01
N VAL A 41 -7.82 -16.06 -20.77
CA VAL A 41 -9.22 -15.78 -20.40
C VAL A 41 -9.33 -14.35 -19.92
N GLU A 42 -10.28 -13.59 -20.47
CA GLU A 42 -10.65 -12.28 -19.95
C GLU A 42 -11.76 -12.44 -18.90
N VAL A 43 -11.64 -11.73 -17.78
CA VAL A 43 -12.67 -11.66 -16.74
C VAL A 43 -12.93 -10.21 -16.36
N ASN A 44 -14.20 -9.85 -16.18
CA ASN A 44 -14.63 -8.53 -15.78
C ASN A 44 -15.00 -8.54 -14.29
N PHE A 45 -14.24 -7.79 -13.49
CA PHE A 45 -14.51 -7.55 -12.07
C PHE A 45 -14.83 -6.07 -11.78
N VAL A 46 -15.26 -5.29 -12.78
CA VAL A 46 -15.57 -3.86 -12.61
C VAL A 46 -16.62 -3.68 -11.51
N LYS A 47 -17.70 -4.48 -11.51
CA LYS A 47 -18.77 -4.37 -10.51
C LYS A 47 -18.26 -4.69 -9.10
N GLU A 48 -17.52 -5.78 -8.96
CA GLU A 48 -16.93 -6.25 -7.71
C GLU A 48 -15.92 -5.23 -7.17
N TYR A 49 -15.15 -4.62 -8.06
CA TYR A 49 -14.20 -3.56 -7.74
C TYR A 49 -14.90 -2.32 -7.20
N TRP A 50 -15.89 -1.82 -7.94
CA TRP A 50 -16.71 -0.68 -7.53
C TRP A 50 -17.38 -0.94 -6.19
N HIS A 51 -17.96 -2.13 -6.00
CA HIS A 51 -18.64 -2.46 -4.77
C HIS A 51 -17.66 -2.63 -3.60
N ASN A 52 -16.55 -3.36 -3.73
CA ASN A 52 -15.71 -3.80 -2.61
C ASN A 52 -14.39 -3.02 -2.43
N ILE A 53 -14.08 -2.07 -3.30
CA ILE A 53 -12.88 -1.22 -3.15
C ILE A 53 -13.25 0.25 -3.16
N PHE A 54 -14.11 0.65 -4.10
CA PHE A 54 -14.46 2.05 -4.27
C PHE A 54 -15.56 2.48 -3.30
N TRP A 55 -16.63 1.70 -3.21
CA TRP A 55 -17.71 1.89 -2.26
C TRP A 55 -17.29 1.26 -0.91
N TYR A 56 -17.28 -0.06 -0.82
CA TYR A 56 -17.18 -0.79 0.43
C TYR A 56 -15.74 -1.18 0.75
N VAL A 57 -15.07 -0.48 1.67
CA VAL A 57 -13.89 -1.06 2.32
C VAL A 57 -13.92 -0.93 3.83
N CYS A 58 -14.35 -2.05 4.43
CA CYS A 58 -14.19 -2.53 5.80
C CYS A 58 -14.93 -1.79 6.92
N GLU A 59 -15.96 -2.46 7.45
CA GLU A 59 -16.44 -2.54 8.85
C GLU A 59 -16.56 -1.27 9.71
N CYS A 60 -16.21 -0.09 9.21
CA CYS A 60 -16.53 1.19 9.83
C CYS A 60 -16.82 2.30 8.81
N PHE A 61 -16.18 2.44 7.63
CA PHE A 61 -16.45 3.58 6.72
C PHE A 61 -16.00 3.36 5.24
N TYR A 62 -16.75 3.93 4.28
CA TYR A 62 -16.48 3.89 2.82
C TYR A 62 -15.11 4.51 2.43
N LEU A 63 -14.48 4.14 1.30
CA LEU A 63 -13.22 4.79 0.86
C LEU A 63 -13.40 6.30 0.72
N THR A 64 -14.52 6.71 0.13
CA THR A 64 -14.94 8.11 0.01
C THR A 64 -15.10 8.77 1.36
N GLU A 65 -15.76 8.10 2.31
CA GLU A 65 -15.96 8.59 3.66
C GLU A 65 -14.67 8.67 4.48
N GLN A 66 -13.71 7.76 4.25
CA GLN A 66 -12.39 7.86 4.85
C GLN A 66 -11.68 9.14 4.38
N TYR A 67 -11.72 9.41 3.07
CA TYR A 67 -11.18 10.65 2.52
C TYR A 67 -11.93 11.90 3.00
N GLU A 68 -13.25 11.85 3.12
CA GLU A 68 -14.08 12.94 3.66
C GLU A 68 -13.77 13.23 5.12
N ASN A 69 -13.47 12.19 5.90
CA ASN A 69 -13.07 12.29 7.30
C ASN A 69 -11.55 12.51 7.48
N GLY A 70 -10.83 12.81 6.40
CA GLY A 70 -9.43 13.20 6.46
C GLY A 70 -8.40 12.05 6.53
N TYR A 71 -8.83 10.79 6.53
CA TYR A 71 -7.93 9.65 6.42
C TYR A 71 -7.29 9.58 5.03
N THR A 72 -6.19 8.82 4.93
CA THR A 72 -5.54 8.53 3.65
C THR A 72 -5.46 7.02 3.48
N PRO A 73 -6.47 6.35 2.88
CA PRO A 73 -6.44 4.91 2.67
C PRO A 73 -5.41 4.46 1.62
N ASN A 74 -5.10 3.16 1.62
CA ASN A 74 -4.26 2.52 0.61
C ASN A 74 -5.10 1.53 -0.24
N PRO A 75 -5.61 1.94 -1.41
CA PRO A 75 -6.51 1.10 -2.20
C PRO A 75 -5.81 -0.10 -2.85
N ASP A 76 -4.49 -0.08 -3.04
CA ASP A 76 -3.75 -1.19 -3.67
C ASP A 76 -3.68 -2.41 -2.75
N ILE A 77 -3.51 -2.21 -1.44
CA ILE A 77 -3.59 -3.28 -0.42
C ILE A 77 -4.97 -3.96 -0.48
N MET A 78 -6.02 -3.16 -0.62
CA MET A 78 -7.39 -3.67 -0.63
C MET A 78 -7.73 -4.35 -1.95
N CYS A 79 -7.23 -3.83 -3.08
CA CYS A 79 -7.34 -4.49 -4.38
C CYS A 79 -6.69 -5.89 -4.35
N ASN A 80 -5.52 -6.03 -3.72
CA ASN A 80 -4.94 -7.36 -3.53
C ASN A 80 -5.83 -8.24 -2.66
N LYS A 81 -6.28 -7.74 -1.49
CA LYS A 81 -7.14 -8.51 -0.56
C LYS A 81 -8.42 -9.03 -1.21
N TYR A 82 -9.22 -8.14 -1.81
CA TYR A 82 -10.57 -8.47 -2.27
C TYR A 82 -10.62 -8.89 -3.73
N ILE A 83 -9.80 -8.32 -4.60
CA ILE A 83 -9.91 -8.59 -6.04
C ILE A 83 -8.98 -9.73 -6.42
N LYS A 84 -7.67 -9.57 -6.20
CA LYS A 84 -6.69 -10.56 -6.67
C LYS A 84 -6.71 -11.85 -5.85
N PHE A 85 -6.80 -11.75 -4.53
CA PHE A 85 -6.73 -12.89 -3.63
C PHE A 85 -8.08 -13.29 -3.04
N ASP A 86 -9.19 -12.80 -3.60
CA ASP A 86 -10.53 -13.28 -3.24
C ASP A 86 -11.36 -13.51 -4.52
N TYR A 87 -11.85 -12.49 -5.22
CA TYR A 87 -12.65 -12.71 -6.44
C TYR A 87 -11.91 -13.49 -7.55
N PHE A 88 -10.68 -13.11 -7.89
CA PHE A 88 -9.89 -13.83 -8.88
C PHE A 88 -9.52 -15.23 -8.40
N PHE A 89 -9.15 -15.39 -7.13
CA PHE A 89 -8.87 -16.69 -6.55
C PHE A 89 -10.09 -17.63 -6.66
N ASN A 90 -11.26 -17.15 -6.25
CA ASN A 90 -12.51 -17.92 -6.32
C ASN A 90 -12.91 -18.23 -7.77
N PHE A 91 -12.75 -17.28 -8.69
CA PHE A 91 -12.98 -17.51 -10.12
C PHE A 91 -12.06 -18.61 -10.66
N ALA A 92 -10.76 -18.54 -10.38
CA ALA A 92 -9.78 -19.53 -10.82
C ALA A 92 -10.10 -20.93 -10.26
N ARG A 93 -10.43 -21.03 -8.97
CA ARG A 93 -10.77 -22.31 -8.32
C ARG A 93 -12.09 -22.91 -8.80
N THR A 94 -13.11 -22.09 -9.03
CA THR A 94 -14.48 -22.59 -9.28
C THR A 94 -14.84 -22.67 -10.77
N LYS A 95 -14.43 -21.69 -11.58
CA LYS A 95 -14.76 -21.62 -13.01
C LYS A 95 -13.69 -22.26 -13.88
N LEU A 96 -12.42 -22.01 -13.57
CA LEU A 96 -11.29 -22.61 -14.31
C LEU A 96 -10.82 -23.94 -13.71
N GLN A 97 -11.33 -24.31 -12.51
CA GLN A 97 -10.93 -25.52 -11.79
C GLN A 97 -9.41 -25.62 -11.59
N ALA A 98 -8.74 -24.48 -11.45
CA ALA A 98 -7.30 -24.42 -11.24
C ALA A 98 -6.93 -24.89 -9.83
N ASP A 99 -5.81 -25.60 -9.69
CA ASP A 99 -5.30 -26.02 -8.39
C ASP A 99 -4.71 -24.85 -7.58
N ALA A 100 -4.08 -23.91 -8.29
CA ALA A 100 -3.39 -22.75 -7.72
C ALA A 100 -3.50 -21.54 -8.66
N ILE A 101 -3.28 -20.35 -8.11
CA ILE A 101 -3.08 -19.12 -8.88
C ILE A 101 -1.61 -18.71 -8.87
N ALA A 102 -1.16 -17.98 -9.87
CA ALA A 102 0.18 -17.39 -9.90
C ALA A 102 0.07 -15.90 -10.18
N THR A 103 0.96 -15.11 -9.55
CA THR A 103 1.01 -13.67 -9.81
C THR A 103 2.44 -13.21 -10.01
N GLY A 104 2.62 -12.10 -10.73
CA GLY A 104 3.92 -11.45 -10.92
C GLY A 104 4.36 -10.60 -9.72
N HIS A 105 3.87 -10.86 -8.51
CA HIS A 105 4.31 -10.12 -7.33
C HIS A 105 5.72 -10.55 -6.92
N TYR A 106 6.57 -9.58 -6.57
CA TYR A 106 7.87 -9.81 -5.99
C TYR A 106 7.70 -10.05 -4.49
N VAL A 107 7.32 -11.27 -4.15
CA VAL A 107 7.24 -11.80 -2.77
C VAL A 107 7.64 -13.27 -2.79
N ARG A 108 8.01 -13.81 -1.63
CA ARG A 108 8.24 -15.24 -1.45
C ARG A 108 7.17 -15.83 -0.53
N SER A 109 6.97 -17.14 -0.62
CA SER A 109 6.14 -17.90 0.32
C SER A 109 6.98 -18.96 1.01
N SER A 110 6.63 -19.35 2.23
CA SER A 110 7.26 -20.50 2.90
C SER A 110 6.99 -21.84 2.19
N PHE A 111 6.01 -21.88 1.28
CA PHE A 111 5.74 -23.06 0.44
C PHE A 111 6.57 -23.09 -0.85
N GLY A 112 7.47 -22.11 -1.03
CA GLY A 112 8.34 -21.98 -2.19
C GLY A 112 7.66 -21.30 -3.38
N PRO A 113 8.41 -20.99 -4.46
CA PRO A 113 7.91 -20.21 -5.59
C PRO A 113 6.83 -20.94 -6.40
N TYR A 114 6.89 -22.27 -6.45
CA TYR A 114 5.95 -23.12 -7.18
C TYR A 114 5.20 -24.12 -6.29
N LEU A 115 5.03 -23.78 -5.01
CA LEU A 115 4.33 -24.61 -4.01
C LEU A 115 5.01 -25.98 -3.77
N GLU A 116 6.34 -26.07 -3.91
CA GLU A 116 7.09 -27.33 -3.75
C GLU A 116 7.03 -27.88 -2.32
N TYR A 117 6.84 -26.99 -1.33
CA TYR A 117 6.73 -27.34 0.09
C TYR A 117 5.30 -27.24 0.62
N PHE A 118 4.31 -27.28 -0.29
CA PHE A 118 2.90 -27.24 0.09
C PHE A 118 2.54 -28.37 1.06
N LYS A 119 1.84 -27.99 2.13
CA LYS A 119 1.25 -28.93 3.09
C LYS A 119 -0.22 -28.58 3.30
N PRO A 120 -1.14 -29.56 3.15
CA PRO A 120 -2.53 -29.37 3.56
C PRO A 120 -2.60 -28.88 5.01
N ASP A 121 -3.58 -28.03 5.29
CA ASP A 121 -3.91 -27.52 6.63
C ASP A 121 -2.78 -26.80 7.38
N THR A 122 -1.68 -26.46 6.70
CA THR A 122 -0.58 -25.69 7.26
C THR A 122 -0.66 -24.24 6.82
N ASN A 123 -0.43 -23.32 7.74
CA ASN A 123 -0.37 -21.90 7.44
C ASN A 123 0.92 -21.57 6.67
N VAL A 124 0.76 -20.81 5.59
CA VAL A 124 1.86 -20.30 4.78
C VAL A 124 2.29 -18.92 5.32
N SER A 125 3.58 -18.65 5.28
CA SER A 125 4.17 -17.37 5.64
C SER A 125 4.48 -16.57 4.38
N LEU A 126 4.24 -15.27 4.44
CA LEU A 126 4.61 -14.32 3.40
C LEU A 126 6.01 -13.76 3.70
N LEU A 127 6.93 -13.89 2.76
CA LEU A 127 8.33 -13.51 2.93
C LEU A 127 8.73 -12.43 1.94
N GLN A 128 9.67 -11.57 2.34
CA GLN A 128 10.21 -10.53 1.47
C GLN A 128 10.89 -11.13 0.23
N ALA A 129 10.79 -10.45 -0.91
CA ALA A 129 11.54 -10.83 -2.11
C ALA A 129 13.04 -10.67 -1.92
N ILE A 130 13.82 -11.37 -2.74
CA ILE A 130 15.28 -11.16 -2.82
C ILE A 130 15.60 -9.74 -3.30
N ASP A 131 14.85 -9.24 -4.29
CA ASP A 131 14.95 -7.84 -4.72
C ASP A 131 14.21 -6.90 -3.75
N GLN A 132 14.95 -6.38 -2.77
CA GLN A 132 14.41 -5.47 -1.75
C GLN A 132 13.81 -4.18 -2.35
N LYS A 133 14.26 -3.74 -3.53
CA LYS A 133 13.72 -2.54 -4.19
C LYS A 133 12.36 -2.82 -4.85
N LYS A 134 12.05 -4.08 -5.14
CA LYS A 134 10.79 -4.52 -5.73
C LYS A 134 9.89 -5.27 -4.75
N ASP A 135 10.34 -5.53 -3.52
CA ASP A 135 9.61 -6.27 -2.49
C ASP A 135 8.17 -5.78 -2.27
N GLN A 136 7.19 -6.57 -2.69
CA GLN A 136 5.77 -6.21 -2.66
C GLN A 136 5.02 -6.77 -1.45
N THR A 137 5.71 -7.30 -0.43
CA THR A 137 5.07 -7.82 0.78
C THR A 137 4.18 -6.78 1.46
N PHE A 138 4.57 -5.51 1.43
CA PHE A 138 3.77 -4.40 1.94
C PHE A 138 2.36 -4.36 1.34
N PHE A 139 2.21 -4.65 0.04
CA PHE A 139 0.91 -4.63 -0.63
C PHE A 139 0.10 -5.91 -0.42
N LEU A 140 0.74 -6.99 0.03
CA LEU A 140 0.13 -8.31 0.28
C LEU A 140 -0.08 -8.59 1.78
N CYS A 141 0.16 -7.60 2.65
CA CYS A 141 0.07 -7.74 4.11
C CYS A 141 -1.34 -8.02 4.66
N GLN A 142 -2.36 -7.92 3.80
CA GLN A 142 -3.77 -8.19 4.13
C GLN A 142 -4.33 -9.40 3.35
N THR A 143 -3.48 -10.15 2.64
CA THR A 143 -3.92 -11.28 1.82
C THR A 143 -4.53 -12.39 2.70
N PRO A 144 -5.73 -12.89 2.37
CA PRO A 144 -6.35 -13.99 3.10
C PRO A 144 -5.52 -15.27 3.05
N GLN A 145 -5.40 -15.94 4.19
CA GLN A 145 -4.53 -17.11 4.32
C GLN A 145 -4.92 -18.27 3.39
N GLN A 146 -6.22 -18.45 3.16
CA GLN A 146 -6.72 -19.47 2.24
C GLN A 146 -6.22 -19.25 0.82
N ALA A 147 -6.29 -18.02 0.31
CA ALA A 147 -5.83 -17.71 -1.04
C ALA A 147 -4.30 -17.76 -1.14
N LEU A 148 -3.59 -17.24 -0.11
CA LEU A 148 -2.13 -17.26 -0.08
C LEU A 148 -1.57 -18.69 -0.15
N ARG A 149 -2.22 -19.65 0.53
CA ARG A 149 -1.81 -21.07 0.56
C ARG A 149 -1.79 -21.72 -0.82
N TYR A 150 -2.64 -21.27 -1.73
CA TYR A 150 -2.76 -21.77 -3.11
C TYR A 150 -2.25 -20.75 -4.14
N SER A 151 -1.33 -19.87 -3.73
CA SER A 151 -0.73 -18.85 -4.59
C SER A 151 0.75 -19.11 -4.83
N MET A 152 1.16 -19.09 -6.10
CA MET A 152 2.55 -19.15 -6.55
C MET A 152 3.10 -17.75 -6.79
N PHE A 153 4.37 -17.54 -6.42
CA PHE A 153 5.10 -16.29 -6.61
C PHE A 153 6.45 -16.55 -7.29
N PRO A 154 6.47 -16.83 -8.60
CA PRO A 154 7.68 -17.23 -9.31
C PRO A 154 8.79 -16.17 -9.29
N LEU A 155 8.44 -14.89 -9.15
CA LEU A 155 9.39 -13.78 -9.24
C LEU A 155 10.11 -13.47 -7.91
N GLY A 156 9.67 -14.03 -6.79
CA GLY A 156 10.20 -13.70 -5.46
C GLY A 156 11.70 -13.98 -5.27
N GLY A 157 12.24 -14.92 -6.03
CA GLY A 157 13.66 -15.30 -6.01
C GLY A 157 14.55 -14.55 -7.00
N TYR A 158 14.00 -13.66 -7.82
CA TYR A 158 14.72 -13.01 -8.91
C TYR A 158 14.90 -11.51 -8.67
N LEU A 159 16.03 -10.98 -9.15
CA LEU A 159 16.18 -9.54 -9.35
C LEU A 159 15.36 -9.10 -10.56
N LYS A 160 14.92 -7.84 -10.59
CA LYS A 160 14.17 -7.30 -11.73
C LYS A 160 14.92 -7.47 -13.07
N GLU A 161 16.23 -7.31 -13.03
CA GLU A 161 17.11 -7.43 -14.20
C GLU A 161 17.14 -8.86 -14.73
N ASP A 162 17.16 -9.86 -13.86
CA ASP A 162 17.07 -11.28 -14.24
C ASP A 162 15.74 -11.59 -14.92
N VAL A 163 14.63 -11.07 -14.38
CA VAL A 163 13.30 -11.26 -15.00
C VAL A 163 13.25 -10.63 -16.40
N LYS A 164 13.88 -9.47 -16.60
CA LYS A 164 13.98 -8.85 -17.93
C LYS A 164 14.81 -9.69 -18.89
N ARG A 165 15.95 -10.23 -18.43
CA ARG A 165 16.80 -11.11 -19.23
C ARG A 165 16.07 -12.39 -19.64
N ILE A 166 15.38 -13.06 -18.71
CA ILE A 166 14.56 -14.24 -19.01
C ILE A 166 13.48 -13.92 -20.05
N ALA A 167 12.82 -12.77 -19.93
CA ALA A 167 11.82 -12.34 -20.89
C ALA A 167 12.42 -12.05 -22.29
N GLN A 168 13.62 -11.47 -22.38
CA GLN A 168 14.33 -11.30 -23.65
C GLN A 168 14.73 -12.64 -24.28
N GLU A 169 15.27 -13.56 -23.48
CA GLU A 169 15.63 -14.92 -23.94
C GLU A 169 14.40 -15.70 -24.44
N ALA A 170 13.22 -15.43 -23.87
CA ALA A 170 11.94 -15.98 -24.32
C ALA A 170 11.32 -15.24 -25.53
N GLY A 171 12.00 -14.22 -26.09
CA GLY A 171 11.51 -13.44 -27.23
C GLY A 171 10.34 -12.50 -26.91
N LEU A 172 10.25 -12.04 -25.65
CA LEU A 172 9.20 -11.13 -25.15
C LEU A 172 9.61 -9.65 -25.16
N ASP A 173 10.39 -9.21 -26.16
CA ASP A 173 11.02 -7.89 -26.22
C ASP A 173 10.05 -6.70 -26.12
N LYS A 174 8.83 -6.87 -26.68
CA LYS A 174 7.76 -5.87 -26.62
C LYS A 174 7.44 -5.48 -25.16
N VAL A 175 7.38 -6.46 -24.26
CA VAL A 175 7.03 -6.24 -22.85
C VAL A 175 8.25 -5.77 -22.05
N VAL A 176 9.46 -6.20 -22.42
CA VAL A 176 10.71 -5.80 -21.75
C VAL A 176 10.96 -4.29 -21.88
N SER A 177 10.64 -3.72 -23.05
CA SER A 177 10.78 -2.28 -23.32
C SER A 177 9.68 -1.42 -22.69
N LYS A 178 8.59 -2.03 -22.23
CA LYS A 178 7.45 -1.32 -21.63
C LYS A 178 7.82 -0.77 -20.25
N LYS A 179 7.45 0.50 -20.01
CA LYS A 179 7.61 1.12 -18.69
C LYS A 179 6.66 0.47 -17.70
N GLU A 180 7.13 0.29 -16.46
CA GLU A 180 6.29 -0.19 -15.37
C GLU A 180 5.15 0.79 -15.09
N SER A 181 3.98 0.25 -14.76
CA SER A 181 2.85 1.04 -14.29
C SER A 181 3.20 1.63 -12.92
N THR A 182 3.19 2.96 -12.84
CA THR A 182 3.35 3.71 -11.59
C THR A 182 2.04 4.39 -11.24
N GLY A 183 1.64 4.35 -9.96
CA GLY A 183 0.37 4.91 -9.49
C GLY A 183 -0.55 3.81 -8.98
N ILE A 184 -1.78 4.20 -8.64
CA ILE A 184 -2.80 3.30 -8.12
C ILE A 184 -3.22 2.32 -9.21
N CYS A 185 -3.33 1.02 -8.86
CA CYS A 185 -3.41 -0.11 -9.78
C CYS A 185 -4.47 0.02 -10.91
N PHE A 186 -5.56 0.76 -10.68
CA PHE A 186 -6.73 0.85 -11.58
C PHE A 186 -6.94 2.26 -12.16
N VAL A 187 -6.45 3.30 -11.50
CA VAL A 187 -6.52 4.71 -11.97
C VAL A 187 -5.53 4.93 -13.12
N GLY A 188 -4.50 4.07 -13.22
CA GLY A 188 -3.47 4.16 -14.24
C GLY A 188 -2.63 5.42 -14.06
N LYS A 189 -2.41 6.17 -15.15
CA LYS A 189 -1.57 7.39 -15.15
C LYS A 189 -2.35 8.69 -14.86
N ARG A 190 -3.63 8.62 -14.49
CA ARG A 190 -4.43 9.83 -14.17
C ARG A 190 -3.91 10.45 -12.87
N ASN A 191 -4.05 11.77 -12.73
CA ASN A 191 -3.79 12.43 -11.46
C ASN A 191 -4.87 12.00 -10.45
N PHE A 192 -4.46 11.39 -9.34
CA PHE A 192 -5.38 10.90 -8.31
C PHE A 192 -6.28 12.00 -7.74
N GLN A 193 -5.76 13.22 -7.56
CA GLN A 193 -6.54 14.35 -7.05
C GLN A 193 -7.70 14.70 -7.99
N ASN A 194 -7.50 14.64 -9.30
CA ASN A 194 -8.58 14.90 -10.25
C ASN A 194 -9.59 13.77 -10.24
N PHE A 195 -9.11 12.53 -10.21
CA PHE A 195 -9.94 11.34 -10.17
C PHE A 195 -10.85 11.30 -8.93
N ILE A 196 -10.32 11.57 -7.74
CA ILE A 196 -11.12 11.47 -6.51
C ILE A 196 -12.19 12.58 -6.41
N SER A 197 -11.96 13.75 -7.01
CA SER A 197 -12.93 14.85 -7.07
C SER A 197 -14.13 14.58 -7.97
N GLU A 198 -14.07 13.56 -8.84
CA GLU A 198 -15.24 13.13 -9.62
C GLU A 198 -16.28 12.42 -8.73
N TYR A 199 -15.87 11.99 -7.53
CA TYR A 199 -16.69 11.16 -6.64
C TYR A 199 -16.91 11.74 -5.25
N ILE A 200 -16.03 12.64 -4.80
CA ILE A 200 -16.14 13.31 -3.49
C ILE A 200 -16.37 14.79 -3.72
N LEU A 201 -17.42 15.33 -3.09
CA LEU A 201 -17.70 16.76 -3.15
C LEU A 201 -16.61 17.55 -2.41
N ASP A 202 -16.14 18.62 -3.05
CA ASP A 202 -15.21 19.58 -2.47
C ASP A 202 -15.83 20.23 -1.22
N LYS A 203 -15.12 20.13 -0.10
CA LYS A 203 -15.41 20.82 1.16
C LYS A 203 -14.28 21.82 1.43
N PRO A 204 -14.37 23.05 0.89
CA PRO A 204 -13.28 24.01 0.99
C PRO A 204 -13.09 24.49 2.42
N GLY A 205 -11.84 24.75 2.79
CA GLY A 205 -11.44 25.19 4.13
C GLY A 205 -10.09 25.92 4.07
N ASP A 206 -9.57 26.33 5.21
CA ASP A 206 -8.37 27.15 5.27
C ASP A 206 -7.12 26.33 5.58
N PHE A 207 -5.98 26.75 5.03
CA PHE A 207 -4.66 26.35 5.50
C PHE A 207 -4.24 27.25 6.66
N VAL A 208 -4.07 26.67 7.84
CA VAL A 208 -3.74 27.42 9.06
C VAL A 208 -2.36 27.00 9.55
N ASN A 209 -1.44 27.95 9.72
CA ASN A 209 -0.12 27.68 10.26
C ASN A 209 -0.21 27.32 11.76
N LEU A 210 0.44 26.25 12.16
CA LEU A 210 0.43 25.77 13.55
C LEU A 210 1.08 26.76 14.52
N ASP A 211 2.15 27.45 14.09
CA ASP A 211 3.02 28.22 14.98
C ASP A 211 2.41 29.57 15.41
N ASP A 212 1.75 30.26 14.48
CA ASP A 212 1.22 31.62 14.67
C ASP A 212 -0.29 31.74 14.39
N GLY A 213 -0.94 30.66 13.94
CA GLY A 213 -2.36 30.66 13.59
C GLY A 213 -2.69 31.41 12.29
N GLN A 214 -1.68 31.83 11.51
CA GLN A 214 -1.91 32.59 10.28
C GLN A 214 -2.62 31.73 9.23
N VAL A 215 -3.66 32.30 8.60
CA VAL A 215 -4.29 31.71 7.42
C VAL A 215 -3.40 31.97 6.19
N LEU A 216 -2.91 30.90 5.58
CA LEU A 216 -1.97 30.97 4.45
C LEU A 216 -2.65 30.82 3.08
N GLY A 217 -3.91 30.38 3.05
CA GLY A 217 -4.67 30.14 1.82
C GLY A 217 -5.84 29.19 2.05
N LYS A 218 -6.43 28.70 0.96
CA LYS A 218 -7.58 27.78 0.98
C LYS A 218 -7.28 26.45 0.31
N HIS A 219 -7.90 25.39 0.80
CA HIS A 219 -7.94 24.08 0.15
C HIS A 219 -9.33 23.78 -0.41
N ARG A 220 -9.40 22.79 -1.32
CA ARG A 220 -10.65 22.31 -1.92
C ARG A 220 -11.32 21.17 -1.14
N GLY A 221 -10.57 20.49 -0.27
CA GLY A 221 -11.07 19.40 0.56
C GLY A 221 -9.95 18.50 1.05
N PHE A 222 -10.21 17.72 2.10
CA PHE A 222 -9.22 16.83 2.71
C PHE A 222 -8.73 15.70 1.81
N HIS A 223 -9.56 15.26 0.87
CA HIS A 223 -9.28 14.16 -0.06
C HIS A 223 -8.13 14.45 -1.03
N HIS A 224 -7.73 15.72 -1.15
CA HIS A 224 -6.58 16.13 -1.96
C HIS A 224 -5.23 16.07 -1.25
N TRP A 225 -5.24 15.95 0.08
CA TRP A 225 -4.06 16.19 0.89
C TRP A 225 -3.71 14.96 1.70
N THR A 226 -2.43 14.77 1.98
CA THR A 226 -1.93 13.75 2.91
C THR A 226 -0.99 14.41 3.90
N VAL A 227 -0.92 13.90 5.13
CA VAL A 227 0.05 14.38 6.13
C VAL A 227 1.46 14.30 5.56
N GLY A 228 2.26 15.34 5.77
CA GLY A 228 3.62 15.46 5.26
C GLY A 228 3.73 15.91 3.79
N GLN A 229 2.61 16.13 3.09
CA GLN A 229 2.58 16.69 1.74
C GLN A 229 2.85 18.20 1.75
N ASN A 230 3.62 18.70 0.78
CA ASN A 230 3.86 20.12 0.59
C ASN A 230 2.63 20.78 -0.08
N ILE A 231 2.12 21.87 0.50
CA ILE A 231 0.93 22.56 0.00
C ILE A 231 1.19 23.42 -1.25
N ARG A 232 2.44 23.80 -1.50
CA ARG A 232 2.88 24.59 -2.67
C ARG A 232 2.01 25.81 -2.97
N VAL A 233 1.63 26.58 -1.95
CA VAL A 233 0.88 27.83 -2.13
C VAL A 233 1.83 28.91 -2.65
N GLU A 234 1.43 29.58 -3.74
CA GLU A 234 2.21 30.65 -4.37
C GLU A 234 2.34 31.86 -3.43
N GLY A 235 3.49 32.54 -3.49
CA GLY A 235 3.75 33.74 -2.68
C GLY A 235 4.24 33.49 -1.25
N LEU A 236 4.31 32.23 -0.80
CA LEU A 236 4.89 31.91 0.51
C LEU A 236 6.43 31.87 0.45
N PRO A 237 7.14 32.43 1.45
CA PRO A 237 8.59 32.54 1.45
C PRO A 237 9.32 31.21 1.73
N ALA A 238 8.59 30.17 2.15
CA ALA A 238 9.12 28.87 2.50
C ALA A 238 8.09 27.77 2.22
N PRO A 239 8.52 26.51 2.03
CA PRO A 239 7.59 25.39 1.88
C PRO A 239 6.85 25.11 3.20
N TYR A 240 5.54 24.85 3.09
CA TYR A 240 4.69 24.42 4.19
C TYR A 240 4.19 23.00 3.94
N TYR A 241 4.06 22.23 5.02
CA TYR A 241 3.68 20.83 4.99
C TYR A 241 2.45 20.56 5.84
N VAL A 242 1.56 19.69 5.36
CA VAL A 242 0.37 19.27 6.10
C VAL A 242 0.76 18.53 7.37
N TYR A 243 0.37 19.04 8.53
CA TYR A 243 0.59 18.41 9.83
C TYR A 243 -0.61 17.57 10.29
N LYS A 244 -1.80 18.15 10.18
CA LYS A 244 -3.07 17.55 10.63
C LYS A 244 -4.21 18.07 9.76
N LYS A 245 -5.19 17.22 9.48
CA LYS A 245 -6.49 17.63 8.94
C LYS A 245 -7.46 17.67 10.10
N ASP A 246 -8.02 18.85 10.36
CA ASP A 246 -8.91 19.07 11.49
C ASP A 246 -10.36 19.05 11.02
N VAL A 247 -11.01 17.91 11.22
CA VAL A 247 -12.38 17.64 10.74
C VAL A 247 -13.40 18.56 11.42
N ASP A 248 -13.19 18.90 12.69
CA ASP A 248 -14.13 19.72 13.45
C ASP A 248 -14.19 21.15 12.92
N THR A 249 -13.02 21.72 12.58
CA THR A 249 -12.94 23.09 12.02
C THR A 249 -12.94 23.14 10.51
N ASN A 250 -12.94 21.98 9.83
CA ASN A 250 -12.72 21.85 8.39
C ASN A 250 -11.45 22.58 7.88
N ASN A 251 -10.36 22.55 8.65
CA ASN A 251 -9.12 23.24 8.30
C ASN A 251 -7.97 22.24 8.14
N ILE A 252 -6.99 22.60 7.31
CA ILE A 252 -5.73 21.86 7.23
C ILE A 252 -4.66 22.65 7.98
N ILE A 253 -4.18 22.06 9.07
CA ILE A 253 -3.10 22.62 9.87
C ILE A 253 -1.78 22.28 9.20
N VAL A 254 -0.96 23.31 8.97
CA VAL A 254 0.32 23.21 8.26
C VAL A 254 1.46 23.74 9.10
N VAL A 255 2.68 23.32 8.76
CA VAL A 255 3.90 23.72 9.45
C VAL A 255 4.99 24.13 8.48
N LYS A 256 5.82 25.08 8.88
CA LYS A 256 6.89 25.63 8.05
C LYS A 256 8.11 24.70 8.03
N GLY A 257 8.60 24.38 6.83
CA GLY A 257 9.83 23.61 6.64
C GLY A 257 9.67 22.09 6.72
N THR A 258 10.63 21.38 6.11
CA THR A 258 10.60 19.91 5.94
C THR A 258 10.69 19.14 7.26
N HIS A 259 11.40 19.70 8.25
CA HIS A 259 11.80 19.03 9.48
C HIS A 259 11.09 19.57 10.72
N HIS A 260 9.93 20.20 10.55
CA HIS A 260 9.18 20.70 11.69
C HIS A 260 8.86 19.58 12.69
N PRO A 261 9.14 19.73 14.01
CA PRO A 261 8.95 18.66 14.99
C PRO A 261 7.52 18.10 15.07
N ALA A 262 6.53 18.89 14.67
CA ALA A 262 5.13 18.44 14.63
C ALA A 262 4.92 17.28 13.63
N LEU A 263 5.75 17.17 12.59
CA LEU A 263 5.65 16.09 11.61
C LEU A 263 6.19 14.75 12.13
N TYR A 264 6.85 14.73 13.29
CA TYR A 264 7.53 13.54 13.81
C TYR A 264 6.79 12.94 15.01
N SER A 265 6.67 11.62 14.99
CA SER A 265 6.19 10.83 16.12
C SER A 265 6.80 9.43 16.04
N ASP A 266 6.89 8.76 17.18
CA ASP A 266 7.40 7.40 17.34
C ASP A 266 6.34 6.47 17.97
N PHE A 267 5.09 6.92 18.08
CA PHE A 267 4.01 6.19 18.72
C PHE A 267 2.78 6.11 17.82
N ILE A 268 2.21 4.91 17.70
CA ILE A 268 0.96 4.70 16.97
C ILE A 268 0.05 3.71 17.72
N ILE A 269 -1.25 3.90 17.55
CA ILE A 269 -2.27 2.91 17.90
C ILE A 269 -2.95 2.49 16.60
N THR A 270 -3.26 1.20 16.49
CA THR A 270 -3.91 0.63 15.31
C THR A 270 -5.31 0.12 15.62
N LYS A 271 -6.07 -0.20 14.57
CA LYS A 271 -7.21 -1.11 14.65
C LYS A 271 -6.73 -2.55 14.88
N ASN A 272 -7.67 -3.49 14.90
CA ASN A 272 -7.37 -4.92 15.02
C ASN A 272 -6.40 -5.37 13.91
N PRO A 273 -5.37 -6.16 14.26
CA PRO A 273 -4.42 -6.65 13.29
C PRO A 273 -5.00 -7.77 12.43
N ASN A 274 -4.53 -7.84 11.19
CA ASN A 274 -4.64 -8.99 10.32
C ASN A 274 -3.28 -9.68 10.26
N TRP A 275 -3.18 -10.87 10.83
CA TRP A 275 -1.98 -11.70 10.77
C TRP A 275 -2.02 -12.59 9.52
N ILE A 276 -0.88 -12.71 8.82
CA ILE A 276 -0.79 -13.51 7.59
C ILE A 276 -0.84 -15.00 7.92
N SER A 277 0.13 -15.48 8.70
CA SER A 277 0.28 -16.91 9.00
C SER A 277 -0.49 -17.26 10.26
N SER A 278 -0.07 -16.70 11.39
CA SER A 278 -0.71 -16.80 12.69
C SER A 278 -0.36 -15.57 13.50
N GLU A 279 -1.12 -15.34 14.57
CA GLU A 279 -0.71 -14.35 15.56
C GLU A 279 0.68 -14.71 16.11
N PRO A 280 1.66 -13.78 16.06
CA PRO A 280 2.98 -14.04 16.62
C PRO A 280 2.91 -14.19 18.15
N GLU A 281 3.80 -14.99 18.70
CA GLU A 281 3.90 -15.15 20.15
C GLU A 281 4.40 -13.86 20.80
N PHE A 282 3.49 -13.16 21.48
CA PHE A 282 3.88 -12.11 22.41
C PHE A 282 4.54 -12.74 23.63
N ASN A 283 5.61 -12.14 24.14
CA ASN A 283 6.26 -12.60 25.36
C ASN A 283 5.20 -12.75 26.48
N SER A 284 5.07 -13.93 27.07
CA SER A 284 3.95 -14.25 27.97
C SER A 284 3.95 -13.39 29.24
N PHE A 285 5.10 -12.87 29.67
CA PHE A 285 5.24 -12.04 30.87
C PHE A 285 5.03 -10.56 30.55
N THR A 286 5.67 -10.05 29.49
CA THR A 286 5.63 -8.61 29.17
C THR A 286 4.53 -8.23 28.19
N ARG A 287 3.94 -9.22 27.49
CA ARG A 287 3.03 -9.04 26.34
C ARG A 287 3.62 -8.14 25.25
N ILE A 288 4.92 -8.26 25.06
CA ILE A 288 5.71 -7.50 24.09
C ILE A 288 6.10 -8.41 22.93
N LEU A 289 5.98 -7.86 21.72
CA LEU A 289 6.61 -8.36 20.51
C LEU A 289 7.65 -7.33 20.05
N ASN A 290 8.89 -7.78 19.85
CA ASN A 290 9.92 -6.97 19.19
C ASN A 290 9.98 -7.40 17.72
N CYS A 291 9.80 -6.43 16.81
CA CYS A 291 9.78 -6.69 15.39
C CYS A 291 10.15 -5.41 14.62
N ASN A 292 10.09 -5.47 13.29
CA ASN A 292 10.31 -4.32 12.43
C ASN A 292 8.98 -3.79 11.89
N PHE A 293 8.94 -2.50 11.64
CA PHE A 293 7.76 -1.75 11.19
C PHE A 293 8.04 -1.06 9.85
N ARG A 294 6.99 -0.98 9.02
CA ARG A 294 6.94 -0.17 7.81
C ARG A 294 5.53 0.37 7.60
N PHE A 295 5.40 1.63 7.20
CA PHE A 295 4.09 2.20 6.81
C PHE A 295 4.05 2.78 5.39
N GLN A 296 5.20 2.95 4.74
CA GLN A 296 5.28 3.21 3.30
C GLN A 296 6.16 2.16 2.63
N HIS A 297 5.73 1.67 1.47
CA HIS A 297 6.39 0.57 0.76
C HIS A 297 7.89 0.80 0.46
N ARG A 298 8.32 2.05 0.29
CA ARG A 298 9.74 2.38 -0.01
C ARG A 298 10.57 2.70 1.23
N ASP A 299 9.94 2.82 2.40
CA ASP A 299 10.66 3.17 3.62
C ASP A 299 11.46 1.97 4.14
N PRO A 300 12.65 2.23 4.71
CA PRO A 300 13.40 1.19 5.39
C PRO A 300 12.60 0.62 6.58
N LEU A 301 12.91 -0.62 6.94
CA LEU A 301 12.35 -1.25 8.12
C LEU A 301 12.87 -0.56 9.38
N VAL A 302 11.96 -0.29 10.32
CA VAL A 302 12.26 0.40 11.58
C VAL A 302 12.02 -0.54 12.75
N PRO A 303 13.01 -0.81 13.61
CA PRO A 303 12.78 -1.62 14.80
C PRO A 303 11.70 -0.99 15.70
N CYS A 304 10.82 -1.82 16.23
CA CYS A 304 9.69 -1.38 17.04
C CYS A 304 9.34 -2.42 18.12
N THR A 305 8.63 -1.93 19.13
CA THR A 305 8.07 -2.71 20.21
C THR A 305 6.55 -2.60 20.12
N VAL A 306 5.89 -3.76 20.06
CA VAL A 306 4.45 -3.87 19.89
C VAL A 306 3.82 -4.47 21.14
N HIS A 307 2.81 -3.79 21.65
CA HIS A 307 1.95 -4.26 22.74
C HIS A 307 0.53 -4.45 22.23
N LYS A 308 -0.13 -5.52 22.68
CA LYS A 308 -1.53 -5.76 22.38
C LYS A 308 -2.39 -5.37 23.57
N ASN A 309 -3.37 -4.50 23.37
CA ASN A 309 -4.28 -4.07 24.43
C ASN A 309 -5.46 -5.05 24.62
N LEU A 310 -6.34 -4.76 25.58
CA LEU A 310 -7.50 -5.61 25.91
C LEU A 310 -8.55 -5.67 24.80
N THR A 311 -8.58 -4.68 23.89
CA THR A 311 -9.51 -4.60 22.77
C THR A 311 -8.92 -5.13 21.46
N ASN A 312 -7.80 -5.88 21.53
CA ASN A 312 -7.11 -6.46 20.36
C ASN A 312 -6.44 -5.43 19.42
N GLN A 313 -6.29 -4.18 19.85
CA GLN A 313 -5.52 -3.17 19.12
C GLN A 313 -4.04 -3.29 19.42
N LEU A 314 -3.20 -2.85 18.48
CA LEU A 314 -1.76 -2.77 18.68
C LEU A 314 -1.37 -1.34 19.08
N ILE A 315 -0.52 -1.26 20.09
CA ILE A 315 0.19 -0.07 20.52
C ILE A 315 1.65 -0.28 20.13
N ILE A 316 2.16 0.54 19.22
CA ILE A 316 3.48 0.35 18.63
C ILE A 316 4.35 1.56 18.97
N HIS A 317 5.50 1.27 19.58
CA HIS A 317 6.57 2.21 19.85
C HIS A 317 7.72 1.96 18.87
N LEU A 318 8.11 2.98 18.13
CA LEU A 318 9.21 2.93 17.18
C LEU A 318 10.52 3.26 17.90
N SER A 319 11.60 2.59 17.52
CA SER A 319 12.93 2.87 18.06
C SER A 319 13.48 4.25 17.66
N GLN A 320 12.93 4.84 16.60
CA GLN A 320 13.26 6.16 16.08
C GLN A 320 11.99 6.87 15.61
N GLN A 321 12.01 8.20 15.63
CA GLN A 321 10.91 9.02 15.16
C GLN A 321 10.74 8.94 13.64
N LEU A 322 9.50 8.82 13.19
CA LEU A 322 9.17 8.85 11.77
C LEU A 322 8.38 10.08 11.40
N ARG A 323 8.71 10.61 10.22
CA ARG A 323 8.04 11.76 9.65
C ARG A 323 6.72 11.33 9.03
N ALA A 324 5.67 12.11 9.26
CA ALA A 324 4.38 12.01 8.59
C ALA A 324 3.68 10.65 8.71
N LEU A 325 3.74 10.03 9.90
CA LEU A 325 2.82 8.96 10.25
C LEU A 325 1.38 9.42 10.00
N THR A 326 0.61 8.62 9.26
CA THR A 326 -0.67 9.01 8.68
C THR A 326 -1.75 8.00 9.04
N GLU A 327 -2.84 8.49 9.59
CA GLU A 327 -4.01 7.68 9.94
C GLU A 327 -4.74 7.20 8.66
N GLY A 328 -5.24 5.96 8.70
CA GLY A 328 -5.82 5.27 7.55
C GLY A 328 -4.81 4.48 6.70
N GLN A 329 -3.50 4.74 6.84
CA GLN A 329 -2.47 3.89 6.25
C GLN A 329 -2.25 2.62 7.09
N PHE A 330 -1.53 1.65 6.53
CA PHE A 330 -1.26 0.38 7.19
C PHE A 330 0.09 0.40 7.91
N ALA A 331 0.08 -0.03 9.17
CA ALA A 331 1.25 -0.47 9.91
C ALA A 331 1.56 -1.92 9.55
N VAL A 332 2.64 -2.18 8.81
CA VAL A 332 3.05 -3.54 8.43
C VAL A 332 4.22 -3.98 9.32
N LEU A 333 4.11 -5.19 9.86
CA LEU A 333 5.06 -5.75 10.82
C LEU A 333 5.86 -6.90 10.22
N TYR A 334 7.15 -6.93 10.50
CA TYR A 334 8.10 -7.88 9.95
C TYR A 334 8.99 -8.51 11.02
N ASN A 335 9.29 -9.81 10.91
CA ASN A 335 10.30 -10.49 11.72
C ASN A 335 11.34 -11.14 10.81
N GLY A 336 12.55 -10.58 10.78
CA GLY A 336 13.51 -10.91 9.73
C GLY A 336 12.90 -10.64 8.36
N GLU A 337 12.83 -11.68 7.51
CA GLU A 337 12.25 -11.61 6.17
C GLU A 337 10.74 -11.88 6.14
N GLU A 338 10.12 -12.31 7.25
CA GLU A 338 8.70 -12.66 7.30
C GLU A 338 7.83 -11.43 7.53
N CYS A 339 6.83 -11.22 6.67
CA CYS A 339 5.74 -10.28 6.89
C CYS A 339 4.71 -10.94 7.82
N LEU A 340 4.70 -10.51 9.09
CA LEU A 340 3.81 -11.06 10.11
C LEU A 340 2.34 -10.71 9.82
N GLY A 341 2.10 -9.50 9.31
CA GLY A 341 0.76 -8.96 9.12
C GLY A 341 0.74 -7.45 9.13
N SER A 342 -0.47 -6.89 9.19
CA SER A 342 -0.65 -5.44 9.28
C SER A 342 -1.92 -5.03 10.01
N ALA A 343 -1.96 -3.77 10.41
CA ALA A 343 -3.13 -3.14 11.01
C ALA A 343 -3.29 -1.71 10.49
N ILE A 344 -4.52 -1.20 10.41
CA ILE A 344 -4.77 0.19 10.01
C ILE A 344 -4.39 1.11 11.16
N ILE A 345 -3.58 2.14 10.90
CA ILE A 345 -3.24 3.17 11.87
C ILE A 345 -4.50 3.98 12.17
N SER A 346 -4.97 3.90 13.40
CA SER A 346 -6.17 4.62 13.87
C SER A 346 -5.82 5.91 14.58
N PHE A 347 -4.64 5.98 15.20
CA PHE A 347 -4.20 7.16 15.92
C PHE A 347 -2.68 7.29 15.84
N ARG A 348 -2.21 8.49 15.48
CA ARG A 348 -0.83 8.89 15.68
C ARG A 348 -0.67 9.51 17.05
N GLY A 349 0.36 9.08 17.79
CA GLY A 349 0.74 9.63 19.08
C GLY A 349 1.06 11.12 19.08
N PRO A 350 1.33 11.68 20.27
CA PRO A 350 1.75 13.07 20.37
C PRO A 350 2.96 13.33 19.47
N SER A 351 2.95 14.49 18.82
CA SER A 351 4.07 14.93 18.01
C SER A 351 5.23 15.39 18.89
N TYR A 352 6.44 15.38 18.35
CA TYR A 352 7.61 15.90 19.07
C TYR A 352 7.45 17.39 19.42
N TYR A 353 6.73 18.16 18.59
CA TYR A 353 6.34 19.54 18.92
C TYR A 353 5.48 19.62 20.18
N SER A 354 4.45 18.77 20.28
CA SER A 354 3.56 18.69 21.45
C SER A 354 4.31 18.24 22.71
N LEU A 355 5.31 17.38 22.56
CA LEU A 355 6.17 16.90 23.65
C LEU A 355 7.31 17.87 24.00
N LYS A 356 7.48 18.97 23.26
CA LYS A 356 8.63 19.88 23.36
C LYS A 356 9.98 19.16 23.23
N GLN A 357 10.03 18.18 22.33
CA GLN A 357 11.22 17.40 22.02
C GLN A 357 11.83 17.84 20.69
N GLU A 358 13.16 17.76 20.61
CA GLU A 358 13.90 18.01 19.37
C GLU A 358 13.93 16.76 18.48
N VAL A 359 13.90 16.97 17.17
CA VAL A 359 14.09 15.90 16.20
C VAL A 359 15.59 15.58 16.12
N LYS A 360 15.99 14.40 16.62
CA LYS A 360 17.35 13.90 16.41
C LYS A 360 17.46 13.44 14.97
N MET A 361 18.17 14.23 14.15
CA MET A 361 18.41 13.87 12.75
C MET A 361 19.66 13.01 12.68
N ASP A 362 19.50 11.71 12.43
CA ASP A 362 20.65 10.83 12.18
C ASP A 362 21.36 11.28 10.91
N HIS A 363 22.64 11.66 11.06
CA HIS A 363 23.46 12.24 9.99
C HIS A 363 23.61 11.35 8.74
N GLN A 364 23.27 10.05 8.82
CA GLN A 364 23.29 9.12 7.68
C GLN A 364 22.11 9.28 6.70
N GLN A 365 20.95 9.79 7.16
CA GLN A 365 19.77 10.00 6.29
C GLN A 365 19.96 11.16 5.30
N ASN A 366 20.91 12.07 5.58
CA ASN A 366 21.19 13.22 4.72
C ASN A 366 21.80 12.83 3.36
N ASP A 367 22.56 11.75 3.26
CA ASP A 367 23.20 11.36 2.00
C ASP A 367 22.27 10.54 1.09
N GLU A 368 21.31 9.81 1.65
CA GLU A 368 20.31 9.07 0.86
C GLU A 368 19.15 9.97 0.41
N ILE A 369 18.68 10.89 1.25
CA ILE A 369 17.63 11.85 0.86
C ILE A 369 18.15 12.81 -0.22
N ARG A 370 19.43 13.22 -0.17
CA ARG A 370 20.05 14.03 -1.23
C ARG A 370 20.19 13.29 -2.56
N LYS A 371 20.33 11.97 -2.55
CA LYS A 371 20.44 11.13 -3.75
C LYS A 371 19.10 10.71 -4.36
N GLN A 372 17.99 10.85 -3.63
CA GLN A 372 16.65 10.53 -4.16
C GLN A 372 15.90 11.75 -4.74
N VAL A 373 16.43 12.96 -4.55
CA VAL A 373 15.86 14.22 -5.06
C VAL A 373 16.68 14.82 -6.22
N ALA A 374 17.80 14.18 -6.58
CA ALA A 374 18.55 14.42 -7.82
C ALA A 374 18.28 13.27 -8.80
#